data_AF-A0A9X1SJ77-F1
#
_entry.id   AF-A0A9X1SJ77-F1
#
_cell.length_a   1.000
_cell.length_b   1.000
_cell.length_c   1.000
_cell.angle_alpha   90.00
_cell.angle_beta   90.00
_cell.angle_gamma   90.00
#
_symmetry.space_group_name_H-M   'P 1'
#
loop_
_entity.id
_entity.type
_entity.pdbx_description
1 polymer ?
#
loop_
_entity_poly.entity_id
_entity_poly.type
_entity_poly.pdbx_seq_one_letter_code
_entity_poly.pdbx_strand_id
1 'polypeptide(L)'
;MFNNKWINWGLGALSGIVFYVTQVILFYLGVSFLLSALISAVVSPLLVEIVIRMLAITWLPQARWFRRLNFHESILEGLWLERLNRDGKEHYSLFRFVYDPKGALANFAMVGASYDAEEFFKHSDWESSLLKATPTVGGFDVEYTYQATRSDGDGLPKVGYGMSRFNRCFDAMGNIENGSGFYHAAEEPQIYLCRYWLYRVDEKFKKLVGANQESLCSHAAIEDFLRKVAEHFKPSTPHFLNATSGEPERRTFCEEFQRSLNAKPSGT
;
A
#
# COMPACT_ATOMS: atom_id res chain seq x y z
N MET A 1 -11.23 3.15 -28.50
CA MET A 1 -11.70 1.90 -29.16
C MET A 1 -10.58 0.88 -29.10
N PHE A 2 -10.69 -0.15 -28.26
CA PHE A 2 -9.77 -1.29 -28.34
C PHE A 2 -10.02 -2.02 -29.66
N ASN A 3 -8.96 -2.28 -30.42
CA ASN A 3 -9.08 -2.90 -31.73
C ASN A 3 -9.37 -4.40 -31.55
N ASN A 4 -10.65 -4.77 -31.69
CA ASN A 4 -11.17 -6.14 -31.55
C ASN A 4 -10.39 -7.20 -32.35
N LYS A 5 -9.64 -6.80 -33.39
CA LYS A 5 -8.77 -7.70 -34.14
C LYS A 5 -7.70 -8.34 -33.23
N TRP A 6 -7.05 -7.59 -32.35
CA TRP A 6 -5.99 -8.16 -31.50
C TRP A 6 -6.51 -9.20 -30.50
N ILE A 7 -7.71 -8.98 -29.96
CA ILE A 7 -8.36 -9.92 -29.03
C ILE A 7 -8.74 -11.21 -29.76
N ASN A 8 -9.33 -11.09 -30.95
CA ASN A 8 -9.71 -12.26 -31.75
C ASN A 8 -8.50 -13.07 -32.23
N TRP A 9 -7.40 -12.40 -32.60
CA TRP A 9 -6.16 -13.06 -32.97
C TRP A 9 -5.49 -13.76 -31.79
N GLY A 10 -5.47 -13.13 -30.61
CA GLY A 10 -4.96 -13.73 -29.38
C GLY A 10 -5.76 -14.97 -28.95
N LEU A 11 -7.09 -14.88 -28.98
CA LEU A 11 -7.98 -16.01 -28.67
C LEU A 11 -7.85 -17.15 -29.69
N GLY A 12 -7.69 -16.81 -30.97
CA GLY A 12 -7.43 -17.79 -32.03
C GLY A 12 -6.11 -18.52 -31.84
N ALA A 13 -5.02 -17.80 -31.51
CA ALA A 13 -3.72 -18.38 -31.23
C ALA A 13 -3.75 -19.30 -30.00
N LEU A 14 -4.37 -18.85 -28.90
CA LEU A 14 -4.54 -19.65 -27.68
C LEU A 14 -5.32 -20.94 -27.96
N SER A 15 -6.43 -20.84 -28.71
CA SER A 15 -7.25 -22.00 -29.08
C SER A 15 -6.48 -23.00 -29.95
N GLY A 16 -5.69 -22.50 -30.90
CA GLY A 16 -4.81 -23.34 -31.73
C GLY A 16 -3.74 -24.08 -30.92
N ILE A 17 -3.12 -23.40 -29.94
CA ILE A 17 -2.12 -24.01 -29.05
C ILE A 17 -2.76 -25.10 -28.19
N VAL A 18 -3.89 -24.82 -27.54
CA VAL A 18 -4.60 -25.80 -26.69
C VAL A 18 -5.06 -27.00 -27.51
N PHE A 19 -5.55 -26.77 -28.73
CA PHE A 19 -5.93 -27.84 -29.66
C PHE A 19 -4.74 -28.74 -30.02
N TYR A 20 -3.61 -28.13 -30.40
CA TYR A 20 -2.40 -28.85 -30.75
C TYR A 20 -1.84 -29.67 -29.58
N VAL A 21 -1.74 -29.07 -28.38
CA VAL A 21 -1.26 -29.77 -27.19
C VAL A 21 -2.17 -30.96 -26.85
N THR A 22 -3.49 -30.78 -26.93
CA THR A 22 -4.45 -31.87 -26.68
C THR A 22 -4.29 -32.99 -27.72
N GLN A 23 -4.07 -32.67 -29.00
CA GLN A 23 -3.79 -33.67 -30.04
C GLN A 23 -2.53 -34.49 -29.72
N VAL A 24 -1.44 -33.81 -29.37
CA VAL A 24 -0.16 -34.44 -29.07
C VAL A 24 -0.31 -35.40 -27.88
N ILE A 25 -0.98 -34.97 -26.81
CA ILE A 25 -1.22 -35.81 -25.62
C ILE A 25 -2.05 -37.06 -26.00
N LEU A 26 -3.14 -36.89 -26.74
CA LEU A 26 -4.00 -38.01 -27.14
C LEU A 26 -3.28 -38.99 -28.08
N PHE A 27 -2.42 -38.49 -28.97
CA PHE A 27 -1.57 -39.32 -29.83
C PHE A 27 -0.60 -40.17 -29.00
N TYR A 28 0.07 -39.59 -28.00
CA TYR A 28 0.95 -40.34 -27.09
C TYR A 28 0.20 -41.38 -26.24
N LEU A 29 -1.09 -41.18 -26.00
CA LEU A 29 -1.97 -42.14 -25.32
C LEU A 29 -2.52 -43.24 -26.25
N GLY A 30 -2.11 -43.27 -27.52
CA GLY A 30 -2.53 -44.29 -28.49
C GLY A 30 -3.95 -44.08 -29.05
N VAL A 31 -4.53 -42.90 -28.88
CA VAL A 31 -5.84 -42.57 -29.44
C VAL A 31 -5.70 -42.37 -30.95
N SER A 32 -6.61 -42.97 -31.73
CA SER A 32 -6.60 -42.82 -33.18
C SER A 32 -6.78 -41.35 -33.59
N PHE A 33 -6.14 -40.95 -34.69
CA PHE A 33 -6.13 -39.55 -35.16
C PHE A 33 -7.54 -38.94 -35.32
N LEU A 34 -8.50 -39.74 -35.77
CA LEU A 34 -9.88 -39.32 -35.95
C LEU A 34 -10.59 -39.09 -34.61
N LEU A 35 -10.34 -39.96 -33.64
CA LEU A 35 -10.90 -39.83 -32.29
C LEU A 35 -10.20 -38.72 -31.50
N SER A 36 -8.89 -38.52 -31.68
CA SER A 36 -8.17 -37.41 -31.08
C SER A 36 -8.68 -36.08 -31.62
N ALA A 37 -8.87 -35.94 -32.94
CA ALA A 37 -9.46 -34.76 -33.59
C ALA A 37 -10.82 -34.39 -32.99
N LEU A 38 -11.69 -35.39 -32.80
CA LEU A 38 -13.01 -35.19 -32.21
C LEU A 38 -12.95 -34.75 -30.75
N ILE A 39 -12.12 -35.40 -29.94
CA ILE A 39 -11.93 -35.06 -28.52
C ILE A 39 -11.35 -33.66 -28.38
N SER A 40 -10.30 -33.30 -29.13
CA SER A 40 -9.74 -31.95 -29.08
C SER A 40 -10.73 -30.88 -29.52
N ALA A 41 -11.61 -31.15 -30.49
CA ALA A 41 -12.62 -30.20 -30.93
C ALA A 41 -13.63 -29.84 -29.82
N VAL A 42 -13.87 -30.76 -28.88
CA VAL A 42 -14.79 -30.56 -27.74
C VAL A 42 -14.04 -30.05 -26.49
N VAL A 43 -12.88 -30.60 -26.19
CA VAL A 43 -12.13 -30.32 -24.96
C VAL A 43 -11.38 -28.98 -25.04
N SER A 44 -10.87 -28.60 -26.21
CA SER A 44 -10.06 -27.37 -26.35
C SER A 44 -10.87 -26.10 -26.10
N PRO A 45 -12.09 -25.92 -26.62
CA PRO A 45 -12.93 -24.77 -26.28
C PRO A 45 -13.23 -24.67 -24.79
N LEU A 46 -13.50 -25.81 -24.13
CA LEU A 46 -13.75 -25.89 -22.69
C LEU A 46 -12.52 -25.49 -21.86
N LEU A 47 -11.33 -25.98 -22.23
CA LEU A 47 -10.07 -25.60 -21.58
C LEU A 47 -9.76 -24.12 -21.78
N VAL A 48 -9.96 -23.58 -22.98
CA VAL A 48 -9.78 -22.16 -23.27
C VAL A 48 -10.73 -21.33 -22.42
N GLU A 49 -12.00 -21.72 -22.31
CA GLU A 49 -12.98 -21.05 -21.46
C GLU A 49 -12.57 -21.08 -19.98
N ILE A 50 -12.12 -22.22 -19.46
CA ILE A 50 -11.63 -22.35 -18.08
C ILE A 50 -10.42 -21.44 -17.85
N VAL A 51 -9.45 -21.42 -18.78
CA VAL A 51 -8.25 -20.57 -18.68
C VAL A 51 -8.65 -19.10 -18.71
N ILE A 52 -9.55 -18.69 -19.60
CA ILE A 52 -10.05 -17.31 -19.66
C ILE A 52 -10.78 -16.96 -18.37
N ARG A 53 -11.64 -17.84 -17.84
CA ARG A 53 -12.34 -17.62 -16.56
C ARG A 53 -11.34 -17.53 -15.41
N MET A 54 -10.33 -18.38 -15.35
CA MET A 54 -9.29 -18.31 -14.31
C MET A 54 -8.50 -17.01 -14.41
N LEU A 55 -8.05 -16.61 -15.61
CA LEU A 55 -7.38 -15.33 -15.83
C LEU A 55 -8.30 -14.14 -15.48
N ALA A 56 -9.58 -14.25 -15.82
CA ALA A 56 -10.57 -13.22 -15.49
C ALA A 56 -10.81 -13.12 -13.98
N ILE A 57 -10.81 -14.23 -13.24
CA ILE A 57 -11.02 -14.25 -11.79
C ILE A 57 -9.75 -13.84 -11.03
N THR A 58 -8.57 -14.23 -11.52
CA THR A 58 -7.30 -14.03 -10.80
C THR A 58 -6.58 -12.75 -11.19
N TRP A 59 -6.65 -12.35 -12.45
CA TRP A 59 -5.82 -11.30 -13.03
C TRP A 59 -6.58 -9.98 -13.23
N LEU A 60 -7.83 -10.02 -13.71
CA LEU A 60 -8.62 -8.79 -13.89
C LEU A 60 -8.79 -8.01 -12.57
N PRO A 61 -9.09 -8.63 -11.40
CA PRO A 61 -9.17 -7.90 -10.14
C PRO A 61 -7.83 -7.29 -9.68
N GLN A 62 -6.69 -7.76 -10.21
CA GLN A 62 -5.38 -7.17 -9.93
C GLN A 62 -5.02 -6.06 -10.93
N ALA A 63 -5.61 -6.06 -12.12
CA ALA A 63 -5.35 -5.05 -13.14
C ALA A 63 -5.94 -3.69 -12.74
N ARG A 64 -5.07 -2.68 -12.62
CA ARG A 64 -5.45 -1.31 -12.19
C ARG A 64 -6.65 -0.73 -12.96
N TRP A 65 -6.70 -0.89 -14.28
CA TRP A 65 -7.77 -0.34 -15.10
C TRP A 65 -9.13 -1.03 -14.85
N PHE A 66 -9.13 -2.34 -14.59
CA PHE A 66 -10.34 -3.09 -14.29
C PHE A 66 -10.81 -2.79 -12.87
N ARG A 67 -9.86 -2.62 -11.92
CA ARG A 67 -10.17 -2.10 -10.59
C ARG A 67 -10.83 -0.74 -10.66
N ARG A 68 -10.27 0.23 -11.38
CA ARG A 68 -10.87 1.56 -11.57
C ARG A 68 -12.31 1.56 -12.06
N LEU A 69 -12.68 0.57 -12.89
CA LEU A 69 -14.02 0.47 -13.47
C LEU A 69 -15.02 -0.22 -12.54
N ASN A 70 -14.60 -1.25 -11.80
CA ASN A 70 -15.51 -2.12 -11.05
C ASN A 70 -15.44 -1.96 -9.52
N PHE A 71 -14.34 -1.42 -9.02
CA PHE A 71 -14.09 -1.18 -7.61
C PHE A 71 -13.76 0.30 -7.43
N HIS A 72 -14.30 0.94 -6.39
CA HIS A 72 -13.90 2.31 -6.09
C HIS A 72 -12.42 2.27 -5.69
N GLU A 73 -11.51 2.67 -6.59
CA GLU A 73 -10.08 2.78 -6.34
C GLU A 73 -9.96 3.62 -5.06
N SER A 74 -9.53 2.99 -3.97
CA SER A 74 -9.41 3.72 -2.71
C SER A 74 -8.46 4.86 -2.92
N ILE A 75 -8.85 6.07 -2.51
CA ILE A 75 -8.03 7.28 -2.60
C ILE A 75 -6.64 7.09 -1.99
N LEU A 76 -6.49 6.07 -1.14
CA LEU A 76 -5.26 5.69 -0.46
C LEU A 76 -4.30 4.88 -1.35
N GLU A 77 -4.71 4.23 -2.45
CA GLU A 77 -3.77 3.42 -3.25
C GLU A 77 -2.69 4.30 -3.91
N GLY A 78 -1.41 3.99 -3.65
CA GLY A 78 -0.31 4.77 -4.21
C GLY A 78 0.97 4.74 -3.39
N LEU A 79 1.97 5.47 -3.86
CA LEU A 79 3.19 5.78 -3.13
C LEU A 79 2.96 7.05 -2.32
N TRP A 80 3.35 7.03 -1.06
CA TRP A 80 3.13 8.09 -0.10
C TRP A 80 4.42 8.39 0.66
N LEU A 81 4.59 9.66 0.95
CA LEU A 81 5.60 10.18 1.85
C LEU A 81 4.90 10.67 3.11
N GLU A 82 5.23 10.06 4.23
CA GLU A 82 4.86 10.51 5.55
C GLU A 82 6.04 11.23 6.17
N ARG A 83 5.81 12.44 6.69
CA ARG A 83 6.69 13.06 7.68
C ARG A 83 6.05 12.82 9.03
N LEU A 84 6.78 12.17 9.92
CA LEU A 84 6.40 11.84 11.27
C LEU A 84 7.14 12.78 12.22
N ASN A 85 6.44 13.39 13.17
CA ASN A 85 7.07 13.99 14.33
C ASN A 85 6.63 13.24 15.59
N ARG A 86 7.60 12.61 16.24
CA ARG A 86 7.47 11.83 17.47
C ARG A 86 8.16 12.58 18.60
N ASP A 87 7.38 13.28 19.42
CA ASP A 87 7.87 14.04 20.58
C ASP A 87 9.07 14.95 20.27
N GLY A 88 9.05 15.63 19.13
CA GLY A 88 10.09 16.54 18.68
C GLY A 88 11.18 15.91 17.80
N LYS A 89 11.18 14.59 17.62
CA LYS A 89 12.05 13.90 16.66
C LYS A 89 11.33 13.65 15.34
N GLU A 90 11.90 14.13 14.25
CA GLU A 90 11.32 13.96 12.93
C GLU A 90 11.86 12.73 12.21
N HIS A 91 10.99 12.09 11.46
CA HIS A 91 11.33 10.96 10.59
C HIS A 91 10.56 11.07 9.29
N TYR A 92 11.13 10.54 8.22
CA TYR A 92 10.40 10.35 6.96
C TYR A 92 10.10 8.88 6.76
N SER A 93 8.89 8.56 6.33
CA SER A 93 8.51 7.21 5.91
C SER A 93 8.03 7.26 4.47
N LEU A 94 8.68 6.50 3.58
CA LEU A 94 8.24 6.33 2.21
C LEU A 94 7.62 4.94 2.07
N PHE A 95 6.34 4.89 1.72
CA PHE A 95 5.61 3.63 1.72
C PHE A 95 4.54 3.56 0.63
N ARG A 96 4.13 2.34 0.29
CA ARG A 96 3.07 2.08 -0.66
C ARG A 96 1.85 1.52 0.04
N PHE A 97 0.71 2.16 -0.14
CA PHE A 97 -0.59 1.59 0.14
C PHE A 97 -1.01 0.73 -1.06
N VAL A 98 -1.18 -0.58 -0.82
CA VAL A 98 -1.60 -1.55 -1.83
C VAL A 98 -2.93 -2.15 -1.39
N TYR A 99 -3.90 -2.20 -2.31
CA TYR A 99 -5.14 -2.93 -2.07
C TYR A 99 -4.87 -4.43 -2.02
N ASP A 100 -5.19 -5.06 -0.89
CA ASP A 100 -5.14 -6.52 -0.69
C ASP A 100 -6.57 -7.10 -0.63
N PRO A 101 -7.08 -7.66 -1.74
CA PRO A 101 -8.42 -8.26 -1.78
C PRO A 101 -8.54 -9.55 -0.95
N LYS A 102 -7.44 -10.11 -0.44
CA LYS A 102 -7.43 -11.33 0.37
C LYS A 102 -7.35 -11.05 1.87
N GLY A 103 -7.22 -9.78 2.28
CA GLY A 103 -7.12 -9.38 3.67
C GLY A 103 -8.38 -9.75 4.48
N ALA A 104 -8.20 -10.49 5.57
CA ALA A 104 -9.30 -11.06 6.35
C ALA A 104 -10.16 -10.01 7.09
N LEU A 105 -9.63 -8.80 7.32
CA LEU A 105 -10.27 -7.78 8.17
C LEU A 105 -10.28 -6.37 7.57
N ALA A 106 -9.39 -6.05 6.62
CA ALA A 106 -9.49 -4.87 5.77
C ALA A 106 -8.54 -4.94 4.57
N ASN A 107 -8.96 -4.31 3.47
CA ASN A 107 -8.50 -4.63 2.12
C ASN A 107 -7.17 -3.95 1.71
N PHE A 108 -6.24 -3.71 2.63
CA PHE A 108 -5.03 -2.95 2.34
C PHE A 108 -3.80 -3.46 3.09
N ALA A 109 -2.64 -3.35 2.47
CA ALA A 109 -1.33 -3.53 3.08
C ALA A 109 -0.49 -2.28 2.84
N MET A 110 0.32 -1.91 3.82
CA MET A 110 1.38 -0.91 3.67
C MET A 110 2.72 -1.61 3.72
N VAL A 111 3.61 -1.27 2.79
CA VAL A 111 5.00 -1.68 2.84
C VAL A 111 5.85 -0.46 2.56
N GLY A 112 6.86 -0.23 3.38
CA GLY A 112 7.68 0.96 3.28
C GLY A 112 8.98 0.89 4.04
N ALA A 113 9.64 2.03 4.06
CA ALA A 113 10.88 2.24 4.78
C ALA A 113 10.86 3.59 5.47
N SER A 114 11.55 3.68 6.59
CA SER A 114 11.74 4.91 7.36
C SER A 114 13.18 5.37 7.34
N TYR A 115 13.33 6.69 7.33
CA TYR A 115 14.55 7.43 7.12
C TYR A 115 14.69 8.49 8.20
N ASP A 116 15.93 8.70 8.62
CA ASP A 116 16.26 9.79 9.54
C ASP A 116 16.02 11.16 8.86
N ALA A 117 15.56 12.16 9.61
CA ALA A 117 15.24 13.46 9.03
C ALA A 117 16.47 14.36 8.80
N GLU A 118 17.57 14.13 9.51
CA GLU A 118 18.79 14.93 9.39
C GLU A 118 19.74 14.35 8.35
N GLU A 119 19.96 13.04 8.44
CA GLU A 119 20.95 12.35 7.61
C GLU A 119 20.34 11.63 6.40
N PHE A 120 19.00 11.49 6.34
CA PHE A 120 18.26 10.81 5.28
C PHE A 120 18.62 9.35 5.05
N PHE A 121 19.43 8.72 5.91
CA PHE A 121 19.73 7.29 5.79
C PHE A 121 18.51 6.44 6.19
N LYS A 122 18.38 5.29 5.53
CA LYS A 122 17.32 4.32 5.81
C LYS A 122 17.63 3.55 7.11
N HIS A 123 16.79 3.68 8.14
CA HIS A 123 17.01 2.98 9.41
C HIS A 123 16.11 1.75 9.62
N SER A 124 14.98 1.64 8.90
CA SER A 124 14.12 0.47 9.01
C SER A 124 13.28 0.25 7.77
N ASP A 125 13.06 -1.02 7.44
CA ASP A 125 11.99 -1.48 6.55
C ASP A 125 10.81 -1.93 7.42
N TRP A 126 9.57 -1.68 6.98
CA TRP A 126 8.39 -2.08 7.73
C TRP A 126 7.22 -2.43 6.82
N GLU A 127 6.35 -3.29 7.32
CA GLU A 127 5.10 -3.68 6.67
C GLU A 127 3.95 -3.74 7.67
N SER A 128 2.72 -3.59 7.17
CA SER A 128 1.50 -3.80 7.95
C SER A 128 0.78 -5.08 7.55
N SER A 129 0.31 -5.82 8.56
CA SER A 129 -0.36 -7.11 8.39
C SER A 129 -1.88 -7.01 8.62
N LEU A 130 -2.31 -6.12 9.51
CA LEU A 130 -3.70 -5.70 9.67
C LEU A 130 -3.74 -4.21 9.38
N LEU A 131 -4.56 -3.79 8.42
CA LEU A 131 -4.78 -2.37 8.18
C LEU A 131 -6.22 -2.07 7.83
N LYS A 132 -6.89 -1.32 8.71
CA LYS A 132 -8.27 -0.89 8.56
C LYS A 132 -8.31 0.62 8.37
N ALA A 133 -8.68 1.06 7.17
CA ALA A 133 -8.98 2.45 6.88
C ALA A 133 -10.49 2.69 6.98
N THR A 134 -10.91 3.58 7.89
CA THR A 134 -12.31 3.94 8.13
C THR A 134 -12.54 5.40 7.74
N PRO A 135 -13.39 5.71 6.74
CA PRO A 135 -13.74 7.08 6.40
C PRO A 135 -14.40 7.82 7.57
N THR A 136 -14.08 9.11 7.74
CA THR A 136 -14.72 10.00 8.73
C THR A 136 -15.25 11.25 8.03
N VAL A 137 -16.11 12.03 8.70
CA VAL A 137 -16.76 13.23 8.14
C VAL A 137 -15.74 14.24 7.59
N GLY A 138 -14.53 14.25 8.11
CA GLY A 138 -13.45 15.16 7.71
C GLY A 138 -12.18 14.46 7.28
N GLY A 139 -12.18 13.16 6.91
CA GLY A 139 -10.93 12.44 6.69
C GLY A 139 -11.05 10.92 6.70
N PHE A 140 -10.06 10.24 7.28
CA PHE A 140 -10.09 8.81 7.55
C PHE A 140 -9.18 8.45 8.72
N ASP A 141 -9.58 7.42 9.45
CA ASP A 141 -8.78 6.80 10.52
C ASP A 141 -8.14 5.53 9.95
N VAL A 142 -6.86 5.32 10.21
CA VAL A 142 -6.11 4.11 9.85
C VAL A 142 -5.69 3.42 11.13
N GLU A 143 -6.24 2.24 11.35
CA GLU A 143 -5.83 1.32 12.41
C GLU A 143 -4.93 0.25 11.79
N TYR A 144 -3.78 -0.03 12.40
CA TYR A 144 -2.84 -0.98 11.83
C TYR A 144 -1.99 -1.75 12.85
N THR A 145 -1.63 -2.98 12.51
CA THR A 145 -0.50 -3.68 13.13
C THR A 145 0.68 -3.63 12.18
N TYR A 146 1.88 -3.42 12.72
CA TYR A 146 3.10 -3.34 11.92
C TYR A 146 4.17 -4.31 12.42
N GLN A 147 5.06 -4.67 11.50
CA GLN A 147 6.32 -5.32 11.77
C GLN A 147 7.43 -4.49 11.14
N ALA A 148 8.43 -4.12 11.93
CA ALA A 148 9.55 -3.30 11.50
C ALA A 148 10.87 -4.03 11.73
N THR A 149 11.67 -4.15 10.68
CA THR A 149 13.01 -4.74 10.71
C THR A 149 14.02 -3.60 10.53
N ARG A 150 14.97 -3.46 11.46
CA ARG A 150 16.02 -2.44 11.31
C ARG A 150 16.96 -2.81 10.16
N SER A 151 17.40 -1.79 9.42
CA SER A 151 18.30 -1.96 8.27
C SER A 151 19.67 -2.52 8.65
N ASP A 152 20.09 -2.39 9.91
CA ASP A 152 21.38 -2.85 10.42
C ASP A 152 21.40 -4.35 10.77
N GLY A 153 20.29 -5.08 10.62
CA GLY A 153 20.25 -6.54 10.66
C GLY A 153 20.43 -7.19 12.04
N ASP A 154 20.74 -6.42 13.08
CA ASP A 154 21.17 -6.92 14.38
C ASP A 154 20.03 -7.20 15.38
N GLY A 155 18.77 -7.21 14.93
CA GLY A 155 17.62 -7.32 15.83
C GLY A 155 16.47 -8.20 15.31
N LEU A 156 15.75 -8.81 16.25
CA LEU A 156 14.44 -9.38 15.97
C LEU A 156 13.50 -8.27 15.45
N PRO A 157 12.60 -8.57 14.49
CA PRO A 157 11.62 -7.61 14.03
C PRO A 157 10.78 -7.11 15.22
N LYS A 158 10.62 -5.79 15.32
CA LYS A 158 9.73 -5.19 16.30
C LYS A 158 8.31 -5.25 15.77
N VAL A 159 7.37 -5.72 16.58
CA VAL A 159 5.95 -5.72 16.22
C VAL A 159 5.21 -4.68 17.03
N GLY A 160 4.15 -4.13 16.46
CA GLY A 160 3.38 -3.12 17.18
C GLY A 160 2.02 -2.86 16.58
N TYR A 161 1.32 -1.94 17.24
CA TYR A 161 0.00 -1.46 16.86
C TYR A 161 0.02 0.05 16.77
N GLY A 162 -0.70 0.62 15.82
CA GLY A 162 -0.85 2.06 15.68
C GLY A 162 -2.23 2.45 15.18
N MET A 163 -2.57 3.70 15.46
CA MET A 163 -3.77 4.34 14.94
C MET A 163 -3.43 5.76 14.51
N SER A 164 -3.73 6.09 13.27
CA SER A 164 -3.49 7.40 12.67
C SER A 164 -4.80 7.99 12.16
N ARG A 165 -5.16 9.17 12.63
CA ARG A 165 -6.26 9.97 12.08
C ARG A 165 -5.71 10.99 11.12
N PHE A 166 -6.23 10.99 9.90
CA PHE A 166 -5.87 11.95 8.88
C PHE A 166 -7.03 12.89 8.60
N ASN A 167 -6.80 14.19 8.71
CA ASN A 167 -7.77 15.19 8.29
C ASN A 167 -7.63 15.40 6.78
N ARG A 168 -8.73 15.27 6.05
CA ARG A 168 -8.82 15.59 4.62
C ARG A 168 -8.65 17.09 4.45
N CYS A 169 -7.50 17.49 3.92
CA CYS A 169 -7.33 18.80 3.32
C CYS A 169 -7.20 18.56 1.81
N PHE A 170 -8.32 18.57 1.08
CA PHE A 170 -8.22 18.54 -0.38
C PHE A 170 -7.72 19.90 -0.87
N ASP A 171 -6.41 20.09 -0.92
CA ASP A 171 -5.86 21.09 -1.82
C ASP A 171 -6.11 20.65 -3.29
N ALA A 172 -5.90 21.57 -4.24
CA ALA A 172 -6.04 21.27 -5.68
C ALA A 172 -5.07 20.17 -6.19
N MET A 173 -4.20 19.66 -5.33
CA MET A 173 -3.19 18.64 -5.61
C MET A 173 -3.57 17.26 -5.05
N GLY A 174 -4.58 17.15 -4.19
CA GLY A 174 -5.05 15.89 -3.62
C GLY A 174 -4.20 15.37 -2.46
N ASN A 175 -3.51 16.27 -1.75
CA ASN A 175 -2.66 15.93 -0.60
C ASN A 175 -3.48 15.71 0.69
N ILE A 176 -2.86 15.13 1.72
CA ILE A 176 -3.45 14.99 3.06
C ILE A 176 -2.49 15.65 4.05
N GLU A 177 -2.71 16.94 4.26
CA GLU A 177 -1.71 17.80 4.88
C GLU A 177 -1.48 17.55 6.38
N ASN A 178 -2.41 16.93 7.11
CA ASN A 178 -2.22 16.81 8.57
C ASN A 178 -2.97 15.61 9.15
N GLY A 179 -2.26 14.82 9.95
CA GLY A 179 -2.79 13.74 10.75
C GLY A 179 -2.18 13.69 12.15
N SER A 180 -2.83 12.97 13.04
CA SER A 180 -2.36 12.71 14.40
C SER A 180 -2.73 11.32 14.81
N GLY A 181 -1.94 10.73 15.69
CA GLY A 181 -2.14 9.35 16.08
C GLY A 181 -1.13 8.90 17.11
N PHE A 182 -1.07 7.60 17.27
CA PHE A 182 -0.12 6.96 18.16
C PHE A 182 0.33 5.63 17.59
N TYR A 183 1.49 5.17 18.07
CA TYR A 183 1.88 3.79 17.91
C TYR A 183 2.53 3.26 19.19
N HIS A 184 2.45 1.95 19.35
CA HIS A 184 3.02 1.21 20.46
C HIS A 184 3.77 0.01 19.90
N ALA A 185 5.09 -0.01 20.10
CA ALA A 185 5.89 -1.20 19.87
C ALA A 185 5.67 -2.15 21.05
N ALA A 186 5.36 -3.42 20.78
CA ALA A 186 5.00 -4.40 21.80
C ALA A 186 6.12 -4.62 22.83
N GLU A 187 7.37 -4.39 22.42
CA GLU A 187 8.56 -4.56 23.25
C GLU A 187 8.89 -3.31 24.08
N GLU A 188 8.17 -2.21 23.88
CA GLU A 188 8.44 -0.93 24.54
C GLU A 188 7.28 -0.58 25.49
N PRO A 189 7.57 -0.09 26.72
CA PRO A 189 6.52 0.22 27.69
C PRO A 189 5.74 1.50 27.37
N GLN A 190 6.22 2.30 26.42
CA GLN A 190 5.75 3.64 26.15
C GLN A 190 4.97 3.71 24.83
N ILE A 191 3.87 4.44 24.86
CA ILE A 191 3.11 4.79 23.66
C ILE A 191 3.69 6.08 23.11
N TYR A 192 3.95 6.10 21.81
CA TYR A 192 4.45 7.28 21.12
C TYR A 192 3.31 8.05 20.49
N LEU A 193 3.24 9.34 20.82
CA LEU A 193 2.31 10.26 20.19
C LEU A 193 2.97 10.85 18.94
N CYS A 194 2.20 10.92 17.87
CA CYS A 194 2.73 11.23 16.56
C CYS A 194 1.87 12.27 15.85
N ARG A 195 2.57 13.22 15.22
CA ARG A 195 2.00 14.11 14.21
C ARG A 195 2.48 13.65 12.85
N TYR A 196 1.58 13.66 11.89
CA TYR A 196 1.80 13.13 10.56
C TYR A 196 1.50 14.20 9.53
N TRP A 197 2.31 14.27 8.48
CA TRP A 197 1.98 14.94 7.24
C TRP A 197 2.09 13.93 6.11
N LEU A 198 1.06 13.79 5.29
CA LEU A 198 0.97 12.71 4.32
C LEU A 198 0.84 13.26 2.89
N TYR A 199 1.88 13.07 2.10
CA TYR A 199 1.97 13.56 0.73
C TYR A 199 1.92 12.40 -0.25
N ARG A 200 1.06 12.52 -1.27
CA ARG A 200 1.04 11.54 -2.35
C ARG A 200 2.23 11.80 -3.25
N VAL A 201 3.07 10.79 -3.46
CA VAL A 201 4.24 10.90 -4.32
C VAL A 201 3.81 10.65 -5.77
N ASP A 202 3.31 11.70 -6.40
CA ASP A 202 2.95 11.73 -7.82
C ASP A 202 3.81 12.74 -8.61
N GLU A 203 3.54 12.85 -9.92
CA GLU A 203 4.26 13.79 -10.80
C GLU A 203 4.10 15.26 -10.39
N LYS A 204 2.97 15.62 -9.77
CA LYS A 204 2.75 17.00 -9.31
C LYS A 204 3.61 17.29 -8.08
N PHE A 205 3.61 16.39 -7.11
CA PHE A 205 4.43 16.51 -5.90
C PHE A 205 5.92 16.51 -6.24
N LYS A 206 6.37 15.60 -7.11
CA LYS A 206 7.75 15.58 -7.60
C LYS A 206 8.16 16.89 -8.25
N LYS A 207 7.31 17.48 -9.08
CA LYS A 207 7.57 18.81 -9.67
C LYS A 207 7.60 19.92 -8.62
N LEU A 208 6.70 19.87 -7.63
CA LEU A 208 6.62 20.85 -6.54
C LEU A 208 7.94 20.93 -5.76
N VAL A 209 8.52 19.77 -5.43
CA VAL A 209 9.78 19.69 -4.67
C VAL A 209 11.03 19.68 -5.56
N GLY A 210 10.91 19.85 -6.89
CA GLY A 210 12.06 19.83 -7.81
C GLY A 210 12.73 18.47 -8.00
N ALA A 211 11.97 17.38 -7.78
CA ALA A 211 12.41 16.00 -7.86
C ALA A 211 11.74 15.21 -9.00
N ASN A 212 11.63 15.83 -10.17
CA ASN A 212 10.99 15.29 -11.36
C ASN A 212 11.86 14.31 -12.18
N GLN A 213 13.13 14.07 -11.80
CA GLN A 213 14.04 13.14 -12.48
C GLN A 213 14.30 11.85 -11.67
N GLU A 214 13.78 11.78 -10.46
CA GLU A 214 14.11 10.77 -9.47
C GLU A 214 13.23 9.55 -9.66
N SER A 215 13.86 8.43 -10.01
CA SER A 215 13.16 7.16 -10.25
C SER A 215 12.62 6.52 -8.96
N LEU A 216 13.11 6.94 -7.78
CA LEU A 216 12.84 6.32 -6.47
C LEU A 216 13.12 4.80 -6.43
N CYS A 217 14.01 4.34 -7.31
CA CYS A 217 14.35 2.91 -7.46
C CYS A 217 15.65 2.51 -6.74
N SER A 218 16.41 3.47 -6.22
CA SER A 218 17.67 3.23 -5.49
C SER A 218 17.71 4.07 -4.22
N HIS A 219 18.49 3.61 -3.22
CA HIS A 219 18.69 4.35 -1.97
C HIS A 219 19.18 5.78 -2.23
N ALA A 220 20.20 5.96 -3.08
CA ALA A 220 20.72 7.29 -3.41
C ALA A 220 19.67 8.21 -4.04
N ALA A 221 18.78 7.68 -4.89
CA ALA A 221 17.70 8.48 -5.48
C ALA A 221 16.60 8.84 -4.46
N ILE A 222 16.37 7.98 -3.46
CA ILE A 222 15.43 8.27 -2.37
C ILE A 222 16.01 9.32 -1.43
N GLU A 223 17.29 9.21 -1.07
CA GLU A 223 17.99 10.20 -0.25
C GLU A 223 17.97 11.60 -0.90
N ASP A 224 18.28 11.69 -2.20
CA ASP A 224 18.22 12.97 -2.94
C ASP A 224 16.78 13.53 -2.97
N PHE A 225 15.79 12.67 -3.20
CA PHE A 225 14.38 13.05 -3.14
C PHE A 225 13.99 13.60 -1.76
N LEU A 226 14.35 12.91 -0.67
CA LEU A 226 14.02 13.35 0.69
C LEU A 226 14.73 14.66 1.05
N ARG A 227 15.97 14.85 0.60
CA ARG A 227 16.70 16.12 0.78
C ARG A 227 15.97 17.28 0.11
N LYS A 228 15.52 17.10 -1.13
CA LYS A 228 14.74 18.12 -1.87
C LYS A 228 13.40 18.42 -1.19
N VAL A 229 12.73 17.41 -0.67
CA VAL A 229 11.52 17.59 0.16
C VAL A 229 11.85 18.44 1.39
N ALA A 230 12.89 18.09 2.15
CA ALA A 230 13.27 18.81 3.36
C ALA A 230 13.67 20.27 3.08
N GLU A 231 14.36 20.53 1.95
CA GLU A 231 14.69 21.88 1.49
C GLU A 231 13.44 22.70 1.15
N HIS A 232 12.45 22.09 0.50
CA HIS A 232 11.19 22.73 0.14
C HIS A 232 10.33 23.06 1.36
N PHE A 233 10.26 22.15 2.34
CA PHE A 233 9.38 22.25 3.50
C PHE A 233 10.09 22.76 4.78
N LYS A 234 11.16 23.56 4.63
CA LYS A 234 11.86 24.15 5.79
C LYS A 234 10.87 24.81 6.77
N PRO A 235 11.14 24.80 8.09
CA PRO A 235 10.22 25.27 9.14
C PRO A 235 9.73 26.72 9.00
N SER A 236 10.36 27.54 8.15
CA SER A 236 9.95 28.92 7.87
C SER A 236 8.74 29.05 6.95
N THR A 237 8.21 27.95 6.39
CA THR A 237 7.06 27.97 5.48
C THR A 237 5.73 27.89 6.26
N PRO A 238 4.78 28.83 6.07
CA PRO A 238 3.59 28.99 6.92
C PRO A 238 2.57 27.83 6.91
N HIS A 239 2.77 26.79 6.09
CA HIS A 239 1.89 25.61 6.06
C HIS A 239 1.93 24.77 7.35
N PHE A 240 2.91 24.99 8.23
CA PHE A 240 3.17 24.13 9.41
C PHE A 240 2.60 24.66 10.76
N LEU A 241 2.11 25.91 10.83
CA LEU A 241 1.90 26.58 12.13
C LEU A 241 0.50 26.41 12.76
N ASN A 242 -0.49 25.81 12.07
CA ASN A 242 -1.89 25.83 12.54
C ASN A 242 -2.44 24.50 13.13
N ALA A 243 -1.59 23.57 13.55
CA ALA A 243 -2.02 22.29 14.13
C ALA A 243 -2.33 22.32 15.65
N THR A 244 -2.61 23.48 16.23
CA THR A 244 -2.79 23.68 17.68
C THR A 244 -4.20 23.41 18.22
N SER A 245 -5.21 23.23 17.36
CA SER A 245 -6.62 23.22 17.80
C SER A 245 -7.14 21.89 18.38
N GLY A 246 -6.29 20.90 18.67
CA GLY A 246 -6.71 19.58 19.16
C GLY A 246 -5.90 18.98 20.32
N GLU A 247 -4.93 19.69 20.89
CA GLU A 247 -4.07 19.16 21.97
C GLU A 247 -4.82 18.67 23.24
N PRO A 248 -5.89 19.33 23.73
CA PRO A 248 -6.53 18.92 24.98
C PRO A 248 -7.24 17.57 24.89
N GLU A 249 -8.03 17.31 23.83
CA GLU A 249 -8.76 16.05 23.65
C GLU A 249 -7.82 14.87 23.36
N ARG A 250 -6.66 15.15 22.72
CA ARG A 250 -5.63 14.15 22.38
C ARG A 250 -4.90 13.61 23.61
N ARG A 251 -4.60 14.48 24.58
CA ARG A 251 -3.96 14.08 25.84
C ARG A 251 -4.87 13.14 26.63
N THR A 252 -6.16 13.45 26.69
CA THR A 252 -7.17 12.67 27.43
C THR A 252 -7.31 11.24 26.89
N PHE A 253 -7.48 11.05 25.58
CA PHE A 253 -7.61 9.71 25.00
C PHE A 253 -6.37 8.83 25.23
N CYS A 254 -5.17 9.40 25.05
CA CYS A 254 -3.93 8.65 25.20
C CYS A 254 -3.64 8.32 26.67
N GLU A 255 -3.95 9.25 27.59
CA GLU A 255 -3.88 8.99 29.02
C GLU A 255 -4.90 7.94 29.46
N GLU A 256 -6.13 7.94 28.92
CA GLU A 256 -7.15 6.93 29.20
C GLU A 256 -6.76 5.55 28.67
N PHE A 257 -6.18 5.47 27.47
CA PHE A 257 -5.71 4.22 26.89
C PHE A 257 -4.46 3.68 27.60
N GLN A 258 -3.51 4.55 27.97
CA GLN A 258 -2.36 4.16 28.79
C GLN A 258 -2.82 3.68 30.19
N ARG A 259 -3.83 4.34 30.78
CA ARG A 259 -4.46 3.88 32.04
C ARG A 259 -5.15 2.53 31.88
N SER A 260 -5.83 2.27 30.76
CA SER A 260 -6.50 0.99 30.53
C SER A 260 -5.52 -0.16 30.32
N LEU A 261 -4.38 0.09 29.66
CA LEU A 261 -3.29 -0.89 29.53
C LEU A 261 -2.58 -1.17 30.86
N ASN A 262 -2.41 -0.14 31.70
CA ASN A 262 -1.78 -0.28 33.01
C ASN A 262 -2.73 -0.75 34.11
N ALA A 263 -4.04 -0.76 33.85
CA ALA A 263 -5.01 -1.36 34.74
C ALA A 263 -4.77 -2.88 34.75
N LYS A 264 -4.19 -3.39 35.84
CA LYS A 264 -4.09 -4.84 36.04
C LYS A 264 -5.48 -5.45 35.86
N PRO A 265 -5.61 -6.61 35.17
CA PRO A 265 -6.87 -7.32 35.12
C PRO A 265 -7.30 -7.57 36.57
N SER A 266 -8.42 -6.97 36.96
CA SER A 266 -9.06 -7.33 38.21
C SER A 266 -9.46 -8.78 38.04
N GLY A 267 -8.84 -9.65 38.84
CA GLY A 267 -8.93 -11.09 38.66
C GLY A 267 -10.37 -11.57 38.63
N THR A 268 -10.64 -12.44 37.66
CA THR A 268 -11.61 -13.53 37.76
C THR A 268 -10.96 -14.77 37.16
#